data_AF-A0A7X4DM39-F1
#
_entry.id   AF-A0A7X4DM39-F1
#
_cell.length_a   1.000
_cell.length_b   1.000
_cell.length_c   1.000
_cell.angle_alpha   90.00
_cell.angle_beta   90.00
_cell.angle_gamma   90.00
#
_symmetry.space_group_name_H-M   'P 1'
#
loop_
_entity.id
_entity.type
_entity.pdbx_description
1 polymer ?
#
loop_
_entity_poly.entity_id
_entity_poly.type
_entity_poly.pdbx_seq_one_letter_code
_entity_poly.pdbx_strand_id
1 'polypeptide(L)'
;MLFAAHSGLRFLVLLAGLFVVLYALVGFFGKREYSTAMGRLAAVFTGLLHLQVLTGVAVLFTRPFYNSIIGHLFLMLLAAAVAQLTSSVVKRRPQEEKTYGPHLVGAVVALGLVAAGILAIGRGVLQSTM
;
A
#
# COMPACT_ATOMS: atom_id res chain seq x y z
N MET A 1 6.71 -19.26 10.91
CA MET A 1 6.70 -17.90 11.52
C MET A 1 6.67 -16.79 10.47
N LEU A 2 7.58 -16.77 9.48
CA LEU A 2 7.63 -15.72 8.44
C LEU A 2 6.31 -15.53 7.66
N PHE A 3 5.63 -16.62 7.30
CA PHE A 3 4.32 -16.56 6.64
C PHE A 3 3.24 -15.89 7.50
N ALA A 4 3.21 -16.15 8.82
CA ALA A 4 2.27 -15.51 9.73
C ALA A 4 2.57 -14.01 9.87
N ALA A 5 3.86 -13.63 9.92
CA ALA A 5 4.28 -12.23 9.90
C ALA A 5 3.83 -11.52 8.61
N HIS A 6 4.04 -12.13 7.44
CA HIS A 6 3.58 -11.60 6.15
C HIS A 6 2.05 -11.49 6.07
N SER A 7 1.32 -12.47 6.62
CA SER A 7 -0.14 -12.46 6.68
C SER A 7 -0.67 -11.35 7.60
N GLY A 8 -0.04 -11.14 8.75
CA GLY A 8 -0.36 -10.06 9.69
C GLY A 8 -0.04 -8.66 9.12
N LEU A 9 1.12 -8.50 8.49
CA LEU A 9 1.59 -7.23 7.94
C LEU A 9 0.68 -6.69 6.84
N ARG A 10 0.00 -7.57 6.09
CA ARG A 10 -1.02 -7.21 5.10
C ARG A 10 -2.13 -6.34 5.71
N PHE A 11 -2.57 -6.65 6.93
CA PHE A 11 -3.61 -5.86 7.60
C PHE A 11 -3.11 -4.46 7.97
N LEU A 12 -1.83 -4.33 8.34
CA LEU A 12 -1.22 -3.01 8.57
C LEU A 12 -1.13 -2.19 7.28
N VAL A 13 -0.79 -2.82 6.14
CA VAL A 13 -0.80 -2.18 4.82
C VAL A 13 -2.20 -1.67 4.48
N LEU A 14 -3.22 -2.52 4.61
CA LEU A 14 -4.61 -2.16 4.32
C LEU A 14 -5.09 -1.01 5.22
N LEU A 15 -4.80 -1.08 6.52
CA LEU A 15 -5.18 -0.07 7.49
C LEU A 15 -4.47 1.27 7.23
N ALA A 16 -3.16 1.25 6.99
CA ALA A 16 -2.39 2.45 6.68
C ALA A 16 -2.88 3.09 5.37
N GLY A 17 -3.11 2.29 4.33
CA GLY A 17 -3.67 2.79 3.07
C GLY A 17 -5.06 3.39 3.25
N LEU A 18 -5.93 2.77 4.05
CA LEU A 18 -7.25 3.31 4.37
C LEU A 18 -7.13 4.68 5.05
N PHE A 19 -6.23 4.83 6.02
CA PHE A 19 -5.98 6.12 6.65
C PHE A 19 -5.46 7.17 5.66
N VAL A 20 -4.55 6.81 4.74
CA VAL A 20 -4.07 7.72 3.68
C VAL A 20 -5.25 8.20 2.82
N VAL A 21 -6.14 7.29 2.40
CA VAL A 21 -7.33 7.64 1.61
C VAL A 21 -8.25 8.57 2.40
N LEU A 22 -8.63 8.20 3.63
CA LEU A 22 -9.54 9.00 4.46
C LEU A 22 -8.97 10.40 4.74
N TYR A 23 -7.69 10.49 5.12
CA TYR A 23 -7.05 11.77 5.39
C TYR A 23 -6.96 12.64 4.13
N ALA A 24 -6.57 12.04 2.99
CA ALA A 24 -6.49 12.75 1.72
C ALA A 24 -7.88 13.20 1.24
N LEU A 25 -8.91 12.39 1.44
CA LEU A 25 -10.29 12.72 1.08
C LEU A 25 -10.80 13.92 1.89
N VAL A 26 -10.61 13.91 3.21
CA VAL A 26 -10.96 15.05 4.08
C VAL A 26 -10.16 16.31 3.72
N GLY A 27 -8.86 16.18 3.45
CA GLY A 27 -8.01 17.30 3.04
C GLY A 27 -8.41 17.90 1.68
N PHE A 28 -8.69 17.03 0.71
CA PHE A 28 -9.05 17.42 -0.66
C PHE A 28 -10.42 18.12 -0.72
N PHE A 29 -11.47 17.50 -0.19
CA PHE A 29 -12.82 18.08 -0.20
C PHE A 29 -12.97 19.26 0.76
N GLY A 30 -12.23 19.25 1.87
CA GLY A 30 -12.17 20.38 2.80
C GLY A 30 -11.32 21.55 2.33
N LYS A 31 -10.69 21.46 1.13
CA LYS A 31 -9.77 22.48 0.58
C LYS A 31 -8.72 22.94 1.59
N ARG A 32 -8.21 22.01 2.40
CA ARG A 32 -7.26 22.31 3.47
C ARG A 32 -5.87 22.52 2.88
N GLU A 33 -5.06 23.35 3.54
CA GLU A 33 -3.64 23.42 3.25
C GLU A 33 -2.96 22.08 3.51
N TYR A 34 -1.93 21.77 2.74
CA TYR A 34 -1.26 20.49 2.81
C TYR A 34 -0.54 20.28 4.15
N SER A 35 -1.02 19.33 4.93
CA SER A 35 -0.44 18.97 6.23
C SER A 35 0.78 18.07 6.10
N THR A 36 1.79 18.30 6.95
CA THR A 36 2.95 17.41 7.09
C THR A 36 2.56 16.00 7.58
N ALA A 37 1.45 15.87 8.31
CA ALA A 37 0.92 14.58 8.74
C ALA A 37 0.53 13.69 7.55
N MET A 38 -0.01 14.27 6.47
CA MET A 38 -0.33 13.55 5.23
C MET A 38 0.91 12.90 4.62
N GLY A 39 2.00 13.68 4.52
CA GLY A 39 3.27 13.18 3.99
C GLY A 39 3.87 12.06 4.84
N ARG A 40 3.79 12.17 6.16
CA ARG A 40 4.24 11.10 7.08
C ARG A 40 3.39 9.84 6.92
N LEU A 41 2.08 9.98 6.84
CA LEU A 41 1.15 8.86 6.69
C LEU A 41 1.38 8.13 5.35
N ALA A 42 1.57 8.87 4.26
CA ALA A 42 1.92 8.31 2.96
C ALA A 42 3.28 7.59 2.98
N ALA A 43 4.27 8.12 3.69
CA ALA A 43 5.57 7.47 3.86
C ALA A 43 5.46 6.16 4.67
N VAL A 44 4.66 6.15 5.76
CA VAL A 44 4.39 4.93 6.54
C VAL A 44 3.71 3.87 5.68
N PHE A 45 2.67 4.23 4.94
CA PHE A 45 1.99 3.30 4.03
C PHE A 45 2.94 2.73 2.96
N THR A 46 3.75 3.59 2.33
CA THR A 46 4.73 3.17 1.32
C THR A 46 5.78 2.24 1.93
N GLY A 47 6.30 2.56 3.13
CA GLY A 47 7.26 1.72 3.84
C GLY A 47 6.67 0.36 4.22
N LEU A 48 5.43 0.31 4.69
CA LEU A 48 4.72 -0.94 4.99
C LEU A 48 4.52 -1.79 3.72
N LEU A 49 4.19 -1.19 2.58
CA LEU A 49 4.11 -1.89 1.31
C LEU A 49 5.45 -2.52 0.90
N HIS A 50 6.56 -1.77 1.03
CA HIS A 50 7.90 -2.33 0.76
C HIS A 50 8.24 -3.47 1.70
N LEU A 51 7.93 -3.34 3.00
CA LEU A 51 8.15 -4.42 3.96
C LEU A 51 7.28 -5.65 3.64
N GLN A 52 6.04 -5.44 3.19
CA GLN A 52 5.15 -6.52 2.75
C GLN A 52 5.71 -7.25 1.54
N VAL A 53 6.20 -6.52 0.53
CA VAL A 53 6.85 -7.11 -0.64
C VAL A 53 8.10 -7.87 -0.23
N LEU A 54 8.97 -7.28 0.60
CA LEU A 54 10.20 -7.91 1.05
C LEU A 54 9.94 -9.22 1.81
N THR A 55 9.00 -9.19 2.76
CA THR A 55 8.60 -10.40 3.49
C THR A 55 7.93 -11.43 2.58
N GLY A 56 7.17 -10.98 1.57
CA GLY A 56 6.55 -11.85 0.57
C GLY A 56 7.59 -12.58 -0.27
N VAL A 57 8.60 -11.86 -0.75
CA VAL A 57 9.77 -12.43 -1.45
C VAL A 57 10.49 -13.42 -0.55
N ALA A 58 10.72 -13.08 0.73
CA ALA A 58 11.34 -14.00 1.68
C ALA A 58 10.50 -15.28 1.90
N VAL A 59 9.16 -15.19 1.88
CA VAL A 59 8.28 -16.36 1.96
C VAL A 59 8.43 -17.29 0.74
N LEU A 60 8.73 -16.77 -0.46
CA LEU A 60 8.94 -17.59 -1.67
C LEU A 60 10.09 -18.60 -1.50
N PHE A 61 11.12 -18.26 -0.71
CA PHE A 61 12.23 -19.17 -0.42
C PHE A 61 11.87 -20.28 0.58
N THR A 62 10.71 -20.18 1.24
CA THR A 62 10.29 -21.10 2.30
C THR A 62 9.11 -21.99 1.90
N ARG A 63 8.44 -21.71 0.77
CA ARG A 63 7.20 -22.39 0.37
C ARG A 63 7.18 -22.75 -1.12
N PRO A 64 6.45 -23.81 -1.51
CA PRO A 64 6.31 -24.18 -2.91
C PRO A 64 5.70 -23.05 -3.74
N PHE A 65 6.26 -22.86 -4.94
CA PHE A 65 5.79 -21.88 -5.90
C PHE A 65 4.65 -22.45 -6.75
N TYR A 66 3.58 -21.68 -6.94
CA TYR A 66 2.47 -22.04 -7.84
C TYR A 66 2.00 -20.82 -8.63
N ASN A 67 1.35 -21.05 -9.78
CA ASN A 67 1.10 -20.01 -10.79
C ASN A 67 0.34 -18.78 -10.27
N SER A 68 -0.63 -18.93 -9.36
CA SER A 68 -1.36 -17.78 -8.82
C SER A 68 -0.53 -16.89 -7.88
N ILE A 69 0.62 -17.38 -7.36
CA ILE A 69 1.57 -16.52 -6.63
C ILE A 69 2.20 -15.47 -7.57
N ILE A 70 2.40 -15.81 -8.85
CA ILE A 70 2.99 -14.88 -9.82
C ILE A 70 2.11 -13.64 -9.93
N GLY A 71 0.81 -13.81 -10.20
CA GLY A 71 -0.13 -12.71 -10.31
C GLY A 71 -0.19 -11.86 -9.03
N HIS A 72 -0.21 -12.52 -7.87
CA HIS A 72 -0.14 -11.83 -6.58
C HIS A 72 1.14 -10.98 -6.45
N LEU A 73 2.31 -11.55 -6.71
CA LEU A 73 3.59 -10.87 -6.59
C LEU A 73 3.65 -9.63 -7.49
N PHE A 74 3.25 -9.75 -8.75
CA PHE A 74 3.25 -8.62 -9.69
C PHE A 74 2.30 -7.51 -9.25
N LEU A 75 1.11 -7.83 -8.75
CA LEU A 75 0.16 -6.83 -8.25
C LEU A 75 0.70 -6.12 -7.00
N MET A 76 1.39 -6.83 -6.11
CA MET A 76 2.04 -6.22 -4.94
C MET A 76 3.22 -5.32 -5.32
N LEU A 77 4.02 -5.71 -6.31
CA LEU A 77 5.10 -4.88 -6.85
C LEU A 77 4.55 -3.61 -7.51
N LEU A 78 3.48 -3.72 -8.29
CA LEU A 78 2.83 -2.56 -8.92
C LEU A 78 2.22 -1.63 -7.86
N ALA A 79 1.59 -2.17 -6.82
CA ALA A 79 1.07 -1.38 -5.71
C ALA A 79 2.20 -0.60 -5.00
N ALA A 80 3.33 -1.27 -4.71
CA ALA A 80 4.50 -0.62 -4.12
C ALA A 80 5.07 0.47 -5.03
N ALA A 81 5.16 0.22 -6.34
CA ALA A 81 5.62 1.21 -7.30
C ALA A 81 4.70 2.44 -7.34
N VAL A 82 3.37 2.25 -7.40
CA VAL A 82 2.40 3.35 -7.38
C VAL A 82 2.52 4.18 -6.11
N ALA A 83 2.56 3.54 -4.94
CA ALA A 83 2.72 4.23 -3.66
C ALA A 83 4.03 5.02 -3.60
N GLN A 84 5.14 4.41 -4.02
CA GLN A 84 6.47 5.02 -4.01
C GLN A 84 6.58 6.19 -4.98
N LEU A 85 6.06 6.05 -6.20
CA LEU A 85 6.05 7.12 -7.20
C LEU A 85 5.22 8.31 -6.71
N THR A 86 4.02 8.05 -6.18
CA THR A 86 3.16 9.10 -5.61
C THR A 86 3.87 9.86 -4.50
N SER A 87 4.45 9.14 -3.53
CA SER A 87 5.19 9.73 -2.41
C SER A 87 6.40 10.52 -2.89
N SER A 88 7.17 9.97 -3.82
CA SER A 88 8.37 10.60 -4.37
C SER A 88 8.05 11.88 -5.14
N VAL A 89 6.99 11.86 -5.96
CA VAL A 89 6.55 13.03 -6.73
C VAL A 89 6.08 14.13 -5.80
N VAL A 90 5.22 13.84 -4.81
CA VAL A 90 4.71 14.88 -3.90
C VAL A 90 5.80 15.41 -2.96
N LYS A 91 6.71 14.55 -2.49
CA LYS A 91 7.81 14.96 -1.59
C LYS A 91 8.78 15.95 -2.27
N ARG A 92 8.92 15.88 -3.59
CA ARG A 92 9.76 16.79 -4.38
C ARG A 92 9.15 18.17 -4.64
N ARG A 93 7.84 18.35 -4.40
CA ARG A 93 7.16 19.64 -4.63
C ARG A 93 7.49 20.65 -3.52
N PRO A 94 7.59 21.95 -3.84
CA PRO A 94 7.53 23.02 -2.85
C PRO A 94 6.28 22.90 -1.97
N GLN A 95 6.34 23.39 -0.73
CA GLN A 95 5.25 23.20 0.23
C GLN A 95 3.92 23.80 -0.27
N GLU A 96 3.98 24.93 -0.98
CA GLU A 96 2.84 25.65 -1.55
C GLU A 96 2.15 24.87 -2.68
N GLU A 97 2.86 23.99 -3.38
CA GLU A 97 2.35 23.20 -4.51
C GLU A 97 1.88 21.79 -4.11
N LYS A 98 2.06 21.41 -2.84
CA LYS A 98 1.61 20.10 -2.36
C LYS A 98 0.10 20.08 -2.24
N THR A 99 -0.48 19.00 -2.72
CA THR A 99 -1.93 18.78 -2.71
C THR A 99 -2.25 17.35 -2.30
N TYR A 100 -3.44 17.15 -1.77
CA TYR A 100 -3.97 15.85 -1.36
C TYR A 100 -4.33 14.93 -2.54
N GLY A 101 -4.60 15.50 -3.72
CA GLY A 101 -5.10 14.76 -4.88
C GLY A 101 -4.25 13.55 -5.30
N PRO A 102 -2.93 13.72 -5.53
CA PRO A 102 -2.05 12.61 -5.89
C PRO A 102 -2.03 11.50 -4.84
N HIS A 103 -2.04 11.84 -3.54
CA HIS A 103 -2.09 10.85 -2.48
C HIS A 103 -3.41 10.08 -2.46
N LEU A 104 -4.54 10.76 -2.70
CA LEU A 104 -5.84 10.11 -2.78
C LEU A 104 -5.87 9.09 -3.93
N VAL A 105 -5.53 9.53 -5.14
CA VAL A 105 -5.55 8.66 -6.33
C VAL A 105 -4.53 7.53 -6.19
N GLY A 106 -3.29 7.85 -5.81
CA GLY A 106 -2.22 6.86 -5.66
C GLY A 106 -2.54 5.82 -4.57
N ALA A 107 -3.13 6.22 -3.45
CA ALA A 107 -3.50 5.29 -2.39
C ALA A 107 -4.69 4.40 -2.77
N VAL A 108 -5.71 4.95 -3.44
CA VAL A 108 -6.85 4.16 -3.94
C VAL A 108 -6.38 3.12 -4.95
N VAL A 109 -5.54 3.52 -5.92
CA VAL A 109 -4.98 2.59 -6.91
C VAL A 109 -4.11 1.53 -6.25
N ALA A 110 -3.21 1.92 -5.34
CA ALA A 110 -2.35 0.97 -4.63
C ALA A 110 -3.17 -0.02 -3.78
N LEU A 111 -4.18 0.44 -3.04
CA LEU A 111 -5.08 -0.43 -2.28
C LEU A 111 -5.88 -1.37 -3.18
N GLY A 112 -6.38 -0.88 -4.30
CA GLY A 112 -7.09 -1.69 -5.29
C GLY A 112 -6.20 -2.82 -5.82
N LEU A 113 -4.93 -2.53 -6.12
CA LEU A 113 -3.94 -3.53 -6.55
C LEU A 113 -3.63 -4.55 -5.46
N VAL A 114 -3.47 -4.12 -4.21
CA VAL A 114 -3.28 -5.03 -3.06
C VAL A 114 -4.49 -5.95 -2.91
N ALA A 115 -5.71 -5.40 -2.94
CA ALA A 115 -6.94 -6.17 -2.84
C ALA A 115 -7.06 -7.18 -3.99
N ALA A 116 -6.83 -6.74 -5.23
CA ALA A 116 -6.83 -7.61 -6.40
C ALA A 116 -5.79 -8.74 -6.28
N GLY A 117 -4.59 -8.43 -5.80
CA GLY A 117 -3.54 -9.42 -5.58
C GLY A 117 -3.94 -10.48 -4.56
N ILE A 118 -4.66 -10.10 -3.50
CA ILE A 118 -5.17 -11.03 -2.49
C ILE A 118 -6.28 -11.92 -3.07
N LEU A 119 -7.20 -11.34 -3.84
CA LEU A 119 -8.30 -12.07 -4.44
C LEU A 119 -7.81 -13.06 -5.51
N ALA A 120 -6.74 -12.72 -6.24
CA ALA A 120 -6.13 -13.57 -7.26
C ALA A 120 -5.59 -14.91 -6.73
N ILE A 121 -5.29 -15.00 -5.42
CA ILE A 121 -4.87 -16.24 -4.76
C ILE A 121 -6.03 -16.96 -4.05
N GLY A 122 -7.29 -16.58 -4.36
CA GLY A 122 -8.49 -17.21 -3.83
C GLY A 122 -8.75 -16.92 -2.35
N ARG A 123 -8.17 -15.84 -1.80
CA ARG A 123 -8.32 -15.48 -0.38
C ARG A 123 -9.21 -14.25 -0.21
N GLY A 124 -9.97 -14.23 0.89
CA GLY A 124 -10.65 -13.02 1.32
C GLY A 124 -9.67 -11.93 1.75
N VAL A 125 -9.98 -10.67 1.44
CA VAL A 125 -9.17 -9.51 1.85
C VAL A 125 -9.00 -9.44 3.37
N LEU A 126 -10.04 -9.85 4.11
CA LEU A 126 -10.05 -9.87 5.58
C LEU A 126 -9.82 -11.26 6.19
N GLN A 127 -9.62 -12.29 5.36
CA GLN A 127 -9.42 -13.65 5.86
C GLN A 127 -8.03 -13.79 6.48
N SER A 128 -7.96 -14.15 7.75
CA SER A 128 -6.72 -14.53 8.43
C SER A 128 -6.45 -16.03 8.24
N THR A 129 -5.18 -16.40 8.18
CA THR A 129 -4.72 -17.80 8.10
C THR A 129 -3.92 -18.15 9.35
N MET A 130 -4.43 -17.78 10.53
CA MET A 130 -3.82 -18.21 11.80
C MET A 130 -3.90 -19.73 11.93
#